data_AF-A0A1I7IIQ6-F1
#
_entry.id   AF-A0A1I7IIQ6-F1
#
_cell.length_a   1.000
_cell.length_b   1.000
_cell.length_c   1.000
_cell.angle_alpha   90.00
_cell.angle_beta   90.00
_cell.angle_gamma   90.00
#
_symmetry.space_group_name_H-M   'P 1'
#
loop_
_entity.id
_entity.type
_entity.pdbx_description
1 polymer ?
#
loop_
_entity_poly.entity_id
_entity_poly.type
_entity_poly.pdbx_seq_one_letter_code
_entity_poly.pdbx_strand_id
1 'polypeptide(L)'
;MSLIILGFGKFAESPPFRNTFDMKKFFTLALLLFITFSFVAPEADAQRWTKRRQYGSVGVNIGAMNYFGDLVPEPDFTSFRFKATRPSVGITYTYRYTPRISARAGFNWGRITGDDALAASPNEGENRGRYGRNLSFRNDIKEITVVGIVDLFENRSSFQRRPDFVPYAFLGVGVIHHNPKAYYESGSVGSGANDISTGWYALQPLGTEGQYAEGGDYPEPYKRVQVVVPFGLGVRYKIDRYWDLSLEVGWRKTFTDYLDDVSTTYASKANILNGGGENPTAAAILSDRSVEVFPGQAMPDPSGTPYNIVRGYGREGNQRGDTSDDDWYITTGISLNYILAPRVRSPKFR
;
A
#
# COMPACT_ATOMS: atom_id res chain seq x y z
N MET A 1 -10.94 -41.21 57.74
CA MET A 1 -9.91 -40.83 56.76
C MET A 1 -10.36 -41.28 55.37
N SER A 2 -10.99 -40.39 54.62
CA SER A 2 -11.13 -40.40 53.14
C SER A 2 -12.01 -39.22 52.75
N LEU A 3 -11.35 -38.14 52.32
CA LEU A 3 -11.96 -36.92 51.83
C LEU A 3 -12.11 -37.07 50.30
N ILE A 4 -13.34 -36.97 49.80
CA ILE A 4 -13.65 -37.01 48.37
C ILE A 4 -13.30 -35.62 47.79
N ILE A 5 -12.30 -35.58 46.91
CA ILE A 5 -11.90 -34.38 46.17
C ILE A 5 -12.78 -34.30 44.91
N LEU A 6 -13.63 -33.27 44.86
CA LEU A 6 -14.40 -32.88 43.68
C LEU A 6 -13.47 -32.25 42.63
N GLY A 7 -13.53 -32.77 41.40
CA GLY A 7 -12.76 -32.28 40.26
C GLY A 7 -13.20 -30.88 39.83
N PHE A 8 -12.22 -29.99 39.68
CA PHE A 8 -12.41 -28.68 39.07
C PHE A 8 -12.69 -28.82 37.58
N GLY A 9 -13.84 -28.30 37.15
CA GLY A 9 -14.23 -28.20 35.76
C GLY A 9 -13.33 -27.26 34.97
N LYS A 10 -13.05 -27.65 33.73
CA LYS A 10 -12.37 -26.86 32.70
C LYS A 10 -13.01 -25.48 32.57
N PHE A 11 -12.26 -24.43 32.86
CA PHE A 11 -12.55 -23.10 32.32
C PHE A 11 -12.37 -23.17 30.80
N ALA A 12 -13.46 -23.00 30.06
CA ALA A 12 -13.41 -22.74 28.64
C ALA A 12 -12.83 -21.33 28.45
N GLU A 13 -11.58 -21.26 27.99
CA GLU A 13 -11.02 -20.03 27.44
C GLU A 13 -11.88 -19.63 26.26
N SER A 14 -12.62 -18.52 26.41
CA SER A 14 -13.26 -17.84 25.30
C SER A 14 -12.20 -17.46 24.28
N PRO A 15 -12.39 -17.71 22.97
CA PRO A 15 -11.43 -17.28 21.97
C PRO A 15 -11.26 -15.76 22.04
N PRO A 16 -10.04 -15.22 21.89
CA PRO A 16 -9.83 -13.78 21.87
C PRO A 16 -10.67 -13.18 20.74
N PHE A 17 -11.43 -12.14 21.07
CA PHE A 17 -12.14 -11.31 20.11
C PHE A 17 -11.13 -10.76 19.09
N ARG A 18 -11.07 -11.37 17.90
CA ARG A 18 -10.31 -10.88 16.75
C ARG A 18 -11.01 -9.62 16.23
N ASN A 19 -10.68 -8.46 16.79
CA ASN A 19 -10.97 -7.17 16.17
C ASN A 19 -9.89 -6.88 15.11
N THR A 20 -9.79 -7.73 14.09
CA THR A 20 -8.98 -7.41 12.91
C THR A 20 -9.74 -6.35 12.12
N PHE A 21 -9.10 -5.19 11.90
CA PHE A 21 -9.68 -4.11 11.11
C PHE A 21 -9.81 -4.56 9.64
N ASP A 22 -11.03 -4.96 9.26
CA ASP A 22 -11.33 -5.45 7.91
C ASP A 22 -11.35 -4.28 6.90
N MET A 23 -10.29 -4.17 6.11
CA MET A 23 -10.10 -3.11 5.11
C MET A 23 -11.20 -3.11 4.04
N LYS A 24 -11.77 -4.27 3.69
CA LYS A 24 -12.85 -4.40 2.70
C LYS A 24 -14.13 -3.76 3.25
N LYS A 25 -14.47 -4.00 4.52
CA LYS A 25 -15.59 -3.34 5.21
C LYS A 25 -15.37 -1.84 5.36
N PHE A 26 -14.16 -1.42 5.73
CA PHE A 26 -13.82 0.00 5.86
C PHE A 26 -14.00 0.76 4.55
N PHE A 27 -13.52 0.22 3.42
CA PHE A 27 -13.72 0.82 2.11
C PHE A 27 -15.21 0.92 1.74
N THR A 28 -16.00 -0.12 2.01
CA THR A 28 -17.44 -0.12 1.73
C THR A 28 -18.16 0.99 2.50
N LEU A 29 -17.81 1.18 3.77
CA LEU A 29 -18.34 2.26 4.61
C LEU A 29 -17.91 3.65 4.08
N ALA A 30 -16.63 3.81 3.74
CA ALA A 30 -16.10 5.07 3.19
C ALA A 30 -16.78 5.44 1.87
N LEU A 31 -17.04 4.46 0.99
CA LEU A 31 -17.75 4.63 -0.27
C LEU A 31 -19.19 5.11 -0.05
N LEU A 32 -19.94 4.45 0.84
CA LEU A 32 -21.32 4.81 1.15
C LEU A 32 -21.41 6.23 1.74
N LEU A 33 -20.47 6.57 2.64
CA LEU A 33 -20.41 7.90 3.23
C LEU A 33 -20.09 8.96 2.18
N PHE A 34 -19.11 8.71 1.30
CA PHE A 34 -18.77 9.61 0.21
C PHE A 34 -19.95 9.86 -0.74
N ILE A 35 -20.65 8.79 -1.14
CA ILE A 35 -21.84 8.86 -1.98
C ILE A 35 -22.92 9.71 -1.30
N THR A 36 -23.21 9.44 -0.03
CA THR A 36 -24.23 10.17 0.73
C THR A 36 -23.90 11.66 0.78
N PHE A 37 -22.67 12.05 1.13
CA PHE A 37 -22.26 13.45 1.17
C PHE A 37 -22.22 14.12 -0.21
N SER A 38 -22.03 13.35 -1.30
CA SER A 38 -22.08 13.87 -2.67
C SER A 38 -23.50 14.26 -3.10
N PHE A 39 -24.51 13.55 -2.61
CA PHE A 39 -25.93 13.75 -2.98
C PHE A 39 -26.67 14.73 -2.06
N VAL A 40 -26.09 15.18 -0.94
CA VAL A 40 -26.64 16.29 -0.13
C VAL A 40 -26.39 17.62 -0.85
N ALA A 41 -27.11 17.85 -1.94
CA ALA A 41 -27.19 19.13 -2.63
C ALA A 41 -28.68 19.47 -2.83
N PRO A 42 -29.21 20.55 -2.22
CA PRO A 42 -30.57 20.98 -2.49
C PRO A 42 -30.71 21.33 -3.98
N GLU A 43 -31.67 20.72 -4.66
CA GLU A 43 -31.92 20.86 -6.10
C GLU A 43 -32.11 22.33 -6.54
N ALA A 44 -32.55 23.20 -5.62
CA ALA A 44 -32.75 24.62 -5.84
C ALA A 44 -31.45 25.44 -5.99
N ASP A 45 -30.28 24.91 -5.60
CA ASP A 45 -29.04 25.69 -5.45
C ASP A 45 -28.08 25.64 -6.65
N ALA A 46 -28.24 24.67 -7.55
CA ALA A 46 -27.42 24.53 -8.75
C ALA A 46 -27.54 25.76 -9.69
N GLN A 47 -28.66 26.48 -9.63
CA GLN A 47 -28.95 27.65 -10.48
C GLN A 47 -28.20 28.95 -10.10
N ARG A 48 -27.65 29.07 -8.88
CA ARG A 48 -26.91 30.29 -8.43
C ARG A 48 -25.39 30.23 -8.62
N TRP A 49 -24.84 29.07 -8.97
CA TRP A 49 -23.40 28.89 -9.16
C TRP A 49 -22.98 29.22 -10.60
N THR A 50 -22.37 30.38 -10.79
CA THR A 50 -21.95 30.86 -12.12
C THR A 50 -20.51 30.47 -12.44
N LYS A 51 -20.16 30.38 -13.73
CA LYS A 51 -18.78 30.10 -14.21
C LYS A 51 -17.71 31.01 -13.61
N ARG A 52 -18.06 32.21 -13.14
CA ARG A 52 -17.14 33.15 -12.47
C ARG A 52 -16.66 32.69 -11.10
N ARG A 53 -17.38 31.74 -10.47
CA ARG A 53 -17.04 31.19 -9.15
C ARG A 53 -16.28 29.86 -9.23
N GLN A 54 -16.24 29.26 -10.41
CA GLN A 54 -15.39 28.11 -10.71
C GLN A 54 -13.95 28.57 -10.88
N TYR A 55 -13.01 27.81 -10.35
CA TYR A 55 -11.58 28.09 -10.47
C TYR A 55 -10.77 26.80 -10.41
N GLY A 56 -9.60 26.85 -11.02
CA GLY A 56 -8.59 25.81 -10.91
C GLY A 56 -7.58 26.15 -9.82
N SER A 57 -6.90 25.16 -9.28
CA SER A 57 -5.69 25.32 -8.49
C SER A 57 -4.67 24.28 -8.89
N VAL A 58 -3.39 24.67 -8.86
CA VAL A 58 -2.26 23.75 -9.00
C VAL A 58 -1.64 23.55 -7.64
N GLY A 59 -1.25 22.32 -7.31
CA GLY A 59 -0.67 22.00 -6.01
C GLY A 59 0.60 21.17 -6.14
N VAL A 60 1.50 21.34 -5.18
CA VAL A 60 2.63 20.44 -4.92
C VAL A 60 2.37 19.76 -3.60
N ASN A 61 2.52 18.44 -3.57
CA ASN A 61 2.37 17.63 -2.36
C ASN A 61 3.71 17.03 -1.95
N ILE A 62 3.90 16.93 -0.65
CA ILE A 62 4.95 16.17 0.00
C ILE A 62 4.29 15.30 1.06
N GLY A 63 4.74 14.06 1.20
CA GLY A 63 4.07 13.15 2.12
C GLY A 63 4.88 11.93 2.47
N ALA A 64 4.21 11.07 3.20
CA ALA A 64 4.64 9.79 3.73
C ALA A 64 3.78 8.69 3.11
N MET A 65 4.40 7.59 2.71
CA MET A 65 3.77 6.36 2.24
C MET A 65 4.07 5.23 3.22
N ASN A 66 3.06 4.40 3.48
CA ASN A 66 3.15 3.21 4.32
C ASN A 66 2.44 2.05 3.63
N TYR A 67 3.05 0.87 3.65
CA TYR A 67 2.53 -0.36 3.04
C TYR A 67 1.82 -1.24 4.06
N PHE A 68 0.78 -1.94 3.59
CA PHE A 68 0.04 -2.94 4.33
C PHE A 68 -0.26 -4.12 3.42
N GLY A 69 0.05 -5.32 3.90
CA GLY A 69 -0.10 -6.56 3.14
C GLY A 69 0.69 -7.68 3.81
N ASP A 70 1.14 -8.67 3.05
CA ASP A 70 1.68 -9.91 3.58
C ASP A 70 2.89 -9.74 4.51
N LEU A 71 3.81 -8.84 4.17
CA LEU A 71 4.98 -8.51 5.00
C LEU A 71 4.64 -7.58 6.18
N VAL A 72 3.56 -6.79 6.09
CA VAL A 72 3.16 -5.81 7.12
C VAL A 72 1.63 -5.86 7.30
N PRO A 73 1.10 -6.84 8.05
CA PRO A 73 -0.34 -7.13 8.10
C PRO A 73 -1.14 -6.17 8.97
N GLU A 74 -0.50 -5.52 9.95
CA GLU A 74 -1.20 -4.75 10.97
C GLU A 74 -1.20 -3.26 10.63
N PRO A 75 -2.37 -2.68 10.31
CA PRO A 75 -2.52 -1.24 10.22
C PRO A 75 -2.57 -0.64 11.61
N ASP A 76 -1.42 -0.49 12.25
CA ASP A 76 -1.36 0.34 13.46
C ASP A 76 -1.27 1.82 13.06
N PHE A 77 -2.43 2.47 13.08
CA PHE A 77 -2.58 3.90 12.83
C PHE A 77 -2.11 4.75 14.01
N THR A 78 -1.90 4.16 15.19
CA THR A 78 -1.41 4.83 16.40
C THR A 78 0.09 4.71 16.56
N SER A 79 0.69 3.59 16.15
CA SER A 79 2.13 3.49 15.93
C SER A 79 2.46 3.93 14.52
N PHE A 80 2.73 5.23 14.37
CA PHE A 80 3.57 5.70 13.27
C PHE A 80 4.89 4.93 13.34
N ARG A 81 4.97 3.78 12.68
CA ARG A 81 6.21 3.02 12.51
C ARG A 81 7.09 3.83 11.57
N PHE A 82 7.75 4.86 12.12
CA PHE A 82 8.65 5.76 11.40
C PHE A 82 9.69 5.00 10.55
N LYS A 83 10.05 3.77 10.95
CA LYS A 83 10.95 2.87 10.22
C LYS A 83 10.38 2.37 8.88
N ALA A 84 9.06 2.23 8.74
CA ALA A 84 8.39 1.77 7.51
C ALA A 84 7.85 2.95 6.67
N THR A 85 7.76 4.14 7.25
CA THR A 85 7.33 5.35 6.54
C THR A 85 8.39 5.80 5.54
N ARG A 86 7.94 6.14 4.32
CA ARG A 86 8.82 6.55 3.22
C ARG A 86 8.30 7.82 2.55
N PRO A 87 9.18 8.71 2.05
CA PRO A 87 8.74 9.96 1.45
C PRO A 87 8.03 9.76 0.11
N SER A 88 7.14 10.70 -0.21
CA SER A 88 6.47 10.85 -1.49
C SER A 88 6.35 12.31 -1.87
N VAL A 89 6.29 12.57 -3.17
CA VAL A 89 6.12 13.90 -3.75
C VAL A 89 5.21 13.82 -4.96
N GLY A 90 4.52 14.91 -5.25
CA GLY A 90 3.56 14.91 -6.35
C GLY A 90 3.05 16.28 -6.70
N ILE A 91 2.32 16.31 -7.81
CA ILE A 91 1.69 17.50 -8.36
C ILE A 91 0.22 17.23 -8.63
N THR A 92 -0.61 18.25 -8.45
CA THR A 92 -2.05 18.13 -8.65
C THR A 92 -2.61 19.32 -9.39
N TYR A 93 -3.69 19.07 -10.13
CA TYR A 93 -4.57 20.10 -10.67
C TYR A 93 -5.98 19.81 -10.16
N THR A 94 -6.53 20.74 -9.38
CA THR A 94 -7.90 20.65 -8.85
C THR A 94 -8.77 21.69 -9.55
N TYR A 95 -9.96 21.30 -10.00
CA TYR A 95 -10.95 22.20 -10.56
C TYR A 95 -12.24 22.12 -9.74
N ARG A 96 -12.70 23.28 -9.27
CA ARG A 96 -13.93 23.41 -8.47
C ARG A 96 -15.14 23.62 -9.38
N TYR A 97 -16.05 22.64 -9.41
CA TYR A 97 -17.24 22.69 -10.27
C TYR A 97 -18.45 23.28 -9.58
N THR A 98 -18.64 23.00 -8.29
CA THR A 98 -19.80 23.42 -7.49
C THR A 98 -19.35 23.99 -6.14
N PRO A 99 -20.27 24.52 -5.30
CA PRO A 99 -19.93 24.97 -3.95
C PRO A 99 -19.35 23.90 -3.03
N ARG A 100 -19.46 22.61 -3.35
CA ARG A 100 -18.93 21.49 -2.54
C ARG A 100 -18.07 20.51 -3.34
N ILE A 101 -18.29 20.38 -4.65
CA ILE A 101 -17.69 19.34 -5.47
C ILE A 101 -16.56 19.92 -6.33
N SER A 102 -15.40 19.25 -6.26
CA SER A 102 -14.25 19.49 -7.13
C SER A 102 -13.82 18.16 -7.76
N ALA A 103 -13.13 18.22 -8.90
CA ALA A 103 -12.34 17.08 -9.36
C ALA A 103 -10.86 17.45 -9.36
N ARG A 104 -10.01 16.46 -9.08
CA ARG A 104 -8.57 16.62 -9.04
C ARG A 104 -7.91 15.54 -9.87
N ALA A 105 -7.03 15.94 -10.78
CA ALA A 105 -6.07 15.05 -11.41
C ALA A 105 -4.72 15.21 -10.70
N GLY A 106 -3.99 14.11 -10.54
CA GLY A 106 -2.71 14.13 -9.84
C GLY A 106 -1.71 13.13 -10.39
N PHE A 107 -0.44 13.48 -10.25
CA PHE A 107 0.67 12.54 -10.37
C PHE A 107 1.42 12.52 -9.03
N ASN A 108 1.70 11.33 -8.53
CA ASN A 108 2.41 11.10 -7.28
C ASN A 108 3.53 10.09 -7.50
N TRP A 109 4.68 10.34 -6.90
CA TRP A 109 5.81 9.43 -6.90
C TRP A 109 6.30 9.30 -5.47
N GLY A 110 6.30 8.06 -4.97
CA GLY A 110 6.88 7.77 -3.67
C GLY A 110 7.38 6.35 -3.60
N ARG A 111 7.76 5.97 -2.39
CA ARG A 111 8.32 4.66 -2.10
C ARG A 111 7.51 3.99 -1.02
N ILE A 112 7.38 2.68 -1.12
CA ILE A 112 6.95 1.82 -0.02
C ILE A 112 8.04 0.79 0.28
N THR A 113 8.05 0.27 1.50
CA THR A 113 8.94 -0.79 1.94
C THR A 113 8.25 -1.67 2.96
N GLY A 114 8.64 -2.93 3.01
CA GLY A 114 8.28 -3.88 4.06
C GLY A 114 9.47 -4.79 4.36
N ASP A 115 9.51 -5.29 5.59
CA ASP A 115 10.61 -6.09 6.10
C ASP A 115 10.06 -6.98 7.22
N ASP A 116 10.10 -8.29 7.00
CA ASP A 116 9.66 -9.32 7.94
C ASP A 116 10.39 -9.23 9.29
N ALA A 117 11.69 -8.94 9.27
CA ALA A 117 12.51 -8.87 10.47
C ALA A 117 12.16 -7.66 11.34
N LEU A 118 11.69 -6.56 10.72
CA LEU A 118 11.24 -5.36 11.42
C LEU A 118 9.76 -5.41 11.81
N ALA A 119 8.93 -6.12 11.05
CA ALA A 119 7.49 -6.24 11.27
C ALA A 119 7.12 -7.23 12.39
N ALA A 120 7.96 -8.22 12.66
CA ALA A 120 7.71 -9.18 13.73
C ALA A 120 8.16 -8.65 15.10
N SER A 121 7.23 -8.49 16.04
CA SER A 121 7.57 -8.51 17.46
C SER A 121 7.99 -9.95 17.82
N PRO A 122 9.20 -10.21 18.34
CA PRO A 122 9.66 -11.56 18.70
C PRO A 122 8.78 -12.28 19.73
N ASN A 123 7.92 -11.52 20.42
CA ASN A 123 7.10 -11.98 21.55
C ASN A 123 5.66 -12.35 21.15
N GLU A 124 5.28 -12.21 19.87
CA GLU A 124 3.94 -12.56 19.38
C GLU A 124 4.02 -13.82 18.52
N GLY A 125 3.39 -14.90 18.99
CA GLY A 125 3.45 -16.22 18.34
C GLY A 125 2.98 -16.23 16.89
N GLU A 126 2.09 -15.31 16.51
CA GLU A 126 1.54 -15.14 15.15
C GLU A 126 2.57 -14.55 14.16
N ASN A 127 3.61 -13.87 14.66
CA ASN A 127 4.63 -13.21 13.85
C ASN A 127 5.90 -14.04 13.65
N ARG A 128 6.01 -15.21 14.32
CA ARG A 128 7.19 -16.08 14.27
C ARG A 128 7.42 -16.68 12.87
N GLY A 129 6.33 -16.88 12.12
CA GLY A 129 6.35 -17.30 10.71
C GLY A 129 7.06 -16.29 9.81
N ARG A 130 6.67 -15.02 9.92
CA ARG A 130 7.23 -13.93 9.11
C ARG A 130 8.71 -13.69 9.44
N TYR A 131 9.04 -13.59 10.72
CA TYR A 131 10.43 -13.41 11.17
C TYR A 131 11.37 -14.47 10.57
N GLY A 132 10.90 -15.72 10.50
CA GLY A 132 11.69 -16.82 9.95
C GLY A 132 11.83 -16.82 8.44
N ARG A 133 10.91 -16.20 7.70
CA ARG A 133 10.96 -16.06 6.24
C ARG A 133 11.97 -14.99 5.80
N ASN A 134 12.11 -13.92 6.57
CA ASN A 134 13.14 -12.88 6.40
C ASN A 134 13.13 -12.19 5.02
N LEU A 135 11.95 -11.97 4.44
CA LEU A 135 11.83 -11.22 3.19
C LEU A 135 11.79 -9.71 3.47
N SER A 136 12.35 -8.95 2.55
CA SER A 136 12.29 -7.50 2.58
C SER A 136 12.22 -6.95 1.16
N PHE A 137 11.52 -5.83 1.02
CA PHE A 137 11.37 -5.19 -0.28
C PHE A 137 11.35 -3.66 -0.17
N ARG A 138 11.65 -3.06 -1.31
CA ARG A 138 11.44 -1.67 -1.62
C ARG A 138 10.74 -1.58 -2.96
N ASN A 139 9.70 -0.76 -3.03
CA ASN A 139 8.97 -0.54 -4.27
C ASN A 139 8.74 0.95 -4.51
N ASP A 140 9.15 1.45 -5.67
CA ASP A 140 8.93 2.83 -6.09
C ASP A 140 7.61 2.92 -6.87
N ILE A 141 6.60 3.55 -6.27
CA ILE A 141 5.25 3.69 -6.81
C ILE A 141 5.13 5.01 -7.57
N LYS A 142 4.74 4.92 -8.84
CA LYS A 142 4.32 6.07 -9.66
C LYS A 142 2.83 5.97 -9.90
N GLU A 143 2.08 6.96 -9.49
CA GLU A 143 0.61 6.93 -9.43
C GLU A 143 0.03 8.11 -10.21
N ILE A 144 -0.87 7.84 -11.16
CA ILE A 144 -1.72 8.85 -11.80
C ILE A 144 -3.13 8.65 -11.27
N THR A 145 -3.78 9.72 -10.79
CA THR A 145 -5.14 9.66 -10.23
C THR A 145 -6.06 10.71 -10.82
N VAL A 146 -7.35 10.37 -10.82
CA VAL A 146 -8.46 11.30 -10.94
C VAL A 146 -9.42 11.04 -9.79
N VAL A 147 -9.64 12.05 -8.95
CA VAL A 147 -10.51 11.95 -7.77
C VAL A 147 -11.58 13.04 -7.77
N GLY A 148 -12.78 12.66 -7.32
CA GLY A 148 -13.80 13.60 -6.87
C GLY A 148 -13.52 14.01 -5.43
N ILE A 149 -13.77 15.27 -5.10
CA ILE A 149 -13.60 15.83 -3.77
C ILE A 149 -14.92 16.45 -3.34
N VAL A 150 -15.35 16.15 -2.12
CA VAL A 150 -16.53 16.74 -1.48
C VAL A 150 -16.07 17.52 -0.25
N ASP A 151 -16.18 18.84 -0.33
CA ASP A 151 -15.97 19.73 0.80
C ASP A 151 -17.17 19.63 1.78
N LEU A 152 -16.88 19.43 3.07
CA LEU A 152 -17.89 19.26 4.12
C LEU A 152 -18.68 20.56 4.37
N PHE A 153 -17.99 21.70 4.27
CA PHE A 153 -18.57 23.03 4.28
C PHE A 153 -18.65 23.61 2.88
N GLU A 154 -19.79 24.19 2.54
CA GLU A 154 -19.96 24.86 1.26
C GLU A 154 -19.22 26.18 1.19
N ASN A 155 -18.64 26.46 0.02
CA ASN A 155 -18.18 27.79 -0.33
C ASN A 155 -18.97 28.30 -1.54
N ARG A 156 -19.93 29.19 -1.28
CA ARG A 156 -20.77 29.80 -2.32
C ARG A 156 -20.19 31.09 -2.89
N SER A 157 -19.11 31.58 -2.30
CA SER A 157 -18.48 32.85 -2.67
C SER A 157 -17.43 32.65 -3.77
N SER A 158 -16.84 33.76 -4.24
CA SER A 158 -15.62 33.69 -5.04
C SER A 158 -14.47 33.10 -4.21
N PHE A 159 -13.41 32.66 -4.89
CA PHE A 159 -12.21 32.12 -4.24
C PHE A 159 -11.65 33.06 -3.15
N GLN A 160 -11.84 34.37 -3.27
CA GLN A 160 -11.32 35.37 -2.33
C GLN A 160 -12.01 35.36 -0.95
N ARG A 161 -13.29 34.97 -0.90
CA ARG A 161 -14.09 34.88 0.34
C ARG A 161 -14.35 33.43 0.73
N ARG A 162 -13.44 32.53 0.37
CA ARG A 162 -13.52 31.13 0.77
C ARG A 162 -13.34 30.99 2.30
N PRO A 163 -13.99 30.00 2.93
CA PRO A 163 -13.80 29.68 4.34
C PRO A 163 -12.34 29.38 4.64
N ASP A 164 -11.90 29.69 5.85
CA ASP A 164 -10.50 29.55 6.23
C ASP A 164 -10.13 28.09 6.53
N PHE A 165 -11.08 27.28 6.98
CA PHE A 165 -10.89 25.87 7.32
C PHE A 165 -12.01 25.02 6.68
N VAL A 166 -11.63 24.05 5.85
CA VAL A 166 -12.57 23.20 5.10
C VAL A 166 -12.12 21.73 5.16
N PRO A 167 -12.75 20.90 6.00
CA PRO A 167 -12.66 19.45 5.90
C PRO A 167 -13.26 18.97 4.58
N TYR A 168 -12.71 17.91 4.01
CA TYR A 168 -13.23 17.27 2.81
C TYR A 168 -12.92 15.77 2.80
N ALA A 169 -13.68 15.05 1.98
CA ALA A 169 -13.40 13.67 1.61
C ALA A 169 -13.09 13.59 0.11
N PHE A 170 -12.34 12.58 -0.30
CA PHE A 170 -12.09 12.30 -1.71
C PHE A 170 -12.21 10.81 -2.03
N LEU A 171 -12.56 10.52 -3.28
CA LEU A 171 -12.66 9.18 -3.84
C LEU A 171 -12.40 9.26 -5.34
N GLY A 172 -11.72 8.28 -5.91
CA GLY A 172 -11.58 8.20 -7.35
C GLY A 172 -10.94 6.92 -7.85
N VAL A 173 -10.26 7.06 -8.99
CA VAL A 173 -9.57 5.97 -9.67
C VAL A 173 -8.17 6.42 -10.04
N GLY A 174 -7.26 5.47 -10.12
CA GLY A 174 -5.90 5.71 -10.55
C GLY A 174 -5.27 4.50 -11.20
N VAL A 175 -4.08 4.73 -11.72
CA VAL A 175 -3.19 3.70 -12.25
C VAL A 175 -1.85 3.87 -11.57
N ILE A 176 -1.31 2.77 -11.05
CA ILE A 176 0.04 2.71 -10.50
C ILE A 176 0.97 1.96 -11.45
N HIS A 177 2.22 2.37 -11.48
CA HIS A 177 3.34 1.55 -11.91
C HIS A 177 4.20 1.21 -10.69
N HIS A 178 4.44 -0.07 -10.46
CA HIS A 178 5.24 -0.60 -9.35
C HIS A 178 6.24 -1.65 -9.85
N ASN A 179 7.38 -1.78 -9.18
CA ASN A 179 8.38 -2.81 -9.46
C ASN A 179 9.18 -3.07 -8.17
N PRO A 180 8.73 -4.03 -7.34
CA PRO A 180 9.38 -4.31 -6.07
C PRO A 180 10.81 -4.82 -6.28
N LYS A 181 11.68 -4.46 -5.35
CA LYS A 181 13.09 -4.84 -5.35
C LYS A 181 13.51 -5.30 -3.98
N ALA A 182 14.33 -6.35 -3.91
CA ALA A 182 15.00 -6.74 -2.67
C ALA A 182 16.49 -6.35 -2.75
N TYR A 183 17.05 -6.01 -1.59
CA TYR A 183 18.50 -5.87 -1.45
C TYR A 183 19.07 -7.20 -0.97
N TYR A 184 20.10 -7.66 -1.67
CA TYR A 184 20.89 -8.82 -1.31
C TYR A 184 22.29 -8.38 -0.92
N GLU A 185 22.79 -8.90 0.19
CA GLU A 185 24.17 -8.70 0.65
C GLU A 185 24.90 -10.05 0.55
N SER A 186 25.86 -10.12 -0.37
CA SER A 186 26.65 -11.33 -0.68
C SER A 186 27.26 -11.95 0.57
N GLY A 187 27.30 -13.28 0.62
CA GLY A 187 27.90 -14.03 1.72
C GLY A 187 26.97 -14.43 2.87
N SER A 188 25.66 -14.15 2.77
CA SER A 188 24.67 -14.67 3.74
C SER A 188 24.47 -16.20 3.61
N VAL A 189 24.80 -16.76 2.44
CA VAL A 189 24.95 -18.21 2.20
C VAL A 189 26.40 -18.46 1.84
N GLY A 190 27.28 -18.50 2.85
CA GLY A 190 28.72 -18.82 2.79
C GLY A 190 29.37 -18.81 1.40
N SER A 191 30.16 -17.77 1.12
CA SER A 191 30.93 -17.55 -0.11
C SER A 191 31.23 -18.81 -0.93
N GLY A 192 30.41 -19.07 -1.94
CA GLY A 192 30.51 -20.25 -2.81
C GLY A 192 30.14 -19.94 -4.25
N ALA A 193 30.42 -20.87 -5.17
CA ALA A 193 30.23 -20.70 -6.62
C ALA A 193 28.77 -20.47 -7.07
N ASN A 194 27.80 -20.58 -6.16
CA ASN A 194 26.35 -20.50 -6.43
C ASN A 194 25.69 -19.25 -5.83
N ASP A 195 26.48 -18.27 -5.36
CA ASP A 195 26.01 -17.00 -4.82
C ASP A 195 25.81 -15.92 -5.92
N ILE A 196 25.13 -14.83 -5.59
CA ILE A 196 24.94 -13.65 -6.43
C ILE A 196 25.66 -12.43 -5.85
N SER A 197 25.94 -11.43 -6.69
CA SER A 197 26.59 -10.20 -6.26
C SER A 197 25.72 -9.39 -5.28
N THR A 198 26.34 -8.68 -4.34
CA THR A 198 25.64 -7.69 -3.51
C THR A 198 24.96 -6.63 -4.39
N GLY A 199 23.68 -6.36 -4.15
CA GLY A 199 22.96 -5.35 -4.93
C GLY A 199 21.44 -5.38 -4.78
N TRP A 200 20.80 -4.47 -5.51
CA TRP A 200 19.35 -4.39 -5.63
C TRP A 200 18.87 -5.18 -6.84
N TYR A 201 17.97 -6.13 -6.61
CA TYR A 201 17.39 -6.98 -7.64
C TYR A 201 15.90 -6.65 -7.81
N ALA A 202 15.45 -6.44 -9.05
CA ALA A 202 14.02 -6.30 -9.34
C ALA A 202 13.36 -7.67 -9.28
N LEU A 203 12.26 -7.82 -8.54
CA LEU A 203 11.72 -9.14 -8.24
C LEU A 203 10.77 -9.67 -9.33
N GLN A 204 9.99 -8.78 -9.95
CA GLN A 204 9.03 -9.16 -11.00
C GLN A 204 9.68 -9.91 -12.20
N PRO A 205 10.86 -9.54 -12.70
CA PRO A 205 11.54 -10.29 -13.76
C PRO A 205 12.21 -11.60 -13.29
N LEU A 206 12.45 -11.76 -11.98
CA LEU A 206 13.05 -12.97 -11.41
C LEU A 206 12.02 -14.08 -11.27
N GLY A 207 10.83 -13.75 -10.77
CA GLY A 207 9.78 -14.73 -10.51
C GLY A 207 10.10 -15.64 -9.31
N THR A 208 10.20 -15.05 -8.12
CA THR A 208 10.58 -15.74 -6.88
C THR A 208 9.52 -16.74 -6.37
N GLU A 209 8.30 -16.72 -6.88
CA GLU A 209 7.26 -17.74 -6.60
C GLU A 209 7.15 -18.76 -7.74
N GLY A 210 8.14 -18.81 -8.65
CA GLY A 210 8.11 -19.72 -9.78
C GLY A 210 7.34 -19.18 -10.98
N GLN A 211 7.13 -17.86 -11.09
CA GLN A 211 6.31 -17.28 -12.16
C GLN A 211 6.80 -17.57 -13.59
N TYR A 212 8.08 -17.91 -13.74
CA TYR A 212 8.69 -18.32 -15.02
C TYR A 212 9.17 -19.77 -15.00
N ALA A 213 8.80 -20.55 -13.98
CA ALA A 213 9.20 -21.93 -13.83
C ALA A 213 8.20 -22.86 -14.52
N GLU A 214 8.69 -23.98 -15.05
CA GLU A 214 7.86 -25.03 -15.65
C GLU A 214 7.70 -26.23 -14.69
N GLY A 215 6.74 -27.10 -14.97
CA GLY A 215 6.59 -28.39 -14.26
C GLY A 215 5.95 -28.32 -12.87
N GLY A 216 5.30 -27.21 -12.52
CA GLY A 216 4.49 -27.05 -11.30
C GLY A 216 3.28 -26.15 -11.53
N ASP A 217 2.38 -26.07 -10.55
CA ASP A 217 1.24 -25.14 -10.53
C ASP A 217 1.68 -23.82 -9.89
N TYR A 218 2.32 -22.96 -10.70
CA TYR A 218 2.90 -21.69 -10.26
C TYR A 218 2.08 -20.50 -10.77
N PRO A 219 2.05 -19.38 -10.02
CA PRO A 219 1.32 -18.19 -10.44
C PRO A 219 1.92 -17.58 -11.71
N GLU A 220 1.10 -16.94 -12.55
CA GLU A 220 1.62 -16.19 -13.70
C GLU A 220 2.40 -14.93 -13.25
N PRO A 221 3.33 -14.43 -14.08
CA PRO A 221 4.02 -13.16 -13.80
C PRO A 221 3.04 -12.01 -13.59
N TYR A 222 3.07 -11.39 -12.41
CA TYR A 222 2.21 -10.26 -12.11
C TYR A 222 2.57 -9.03 -12.96
N LYS A 223 1.57 -8.18 -13.20
CA LYS A 223 1.71 -6.95 -13.98
C LYS A 223 2.24 -5.83 -13.11
N ARG A 224 3.20 -5.07 -13.64
CA ARG A 224 3.76 -3.86 -13.00
C ARG A 224 2.85 -2.64 -13.07
N VAL A 225 1.81 -2.68 -13.91
CA VAL A 225 0.82 -1.61 -14.06
C VAL A 225 -0.51 -2.11 -13.55
N GLN A 226 -1.08 -1.42 -12.56
CA GLN A 226 -2.27 -1.86 -11.84
C GLN A 226 -3.25 -0.70 -11.65
N VAL A 227 -4.54 -1.02 -11.59
CA VAL A 227 -5.57 -0.05 -11.20
C VAL A 227 -5.57 0.10 -9.68
N VAL A 228 -5.88 1.30 -9.20
CA VAL A 228 -6.00 1.60 -7.78
C VAL A 228 -7.23 2.47 -7.53
N VAL A 229 -7.86 2.29 -6.37
CA VAL A 229 -8.95 3.15 -5.91
C VAL A 229 -8.46 4.00 -4.74
N PRO A 230 -8.04 5.26 -4.99
CA PRO A 230 -7.68 6.20 -3.93
C PRO A 230 -8.93 6.77 -3.27
N PHE A 231 -8.94 6.79 -1.93
CA PHE A 231 -9.96 7.47 -1.14
C PHE A 231 -9.38 7.99 0.18
N GLY A 232 -10.02 8.99 0.77
CA GLY A 232 -9.49 9.53 2.01
C GLY A 232 -10.17 10.79 2.49
N LEU A 233 -9.52 11.39 3.48
CA LEU A 233 -9.96 12.58 4.18
C LEU A 233 -8.85 13.62 4.14
N GLY A 234 -9.25 14.88 4.12
CA GLY A 234 -8.32 15.98 4.23
C GLY A 234 -8.93 17.20 4.84
N VAL A 235 -8.06 18.14 5.19
CA VAL A 235 -8.42 19.45 5.71
C VAL A 235 -7.67 20.49 4.90
N ARG A 236 -8.39 21.50 4.42
CA ARG A 236 -7.83 22.64 3.68
C ARG A 236 -7.83 23.86 4.59
N TYR A 237 -6.69 24.50 4.73
CA TYR A 237 -6.52 25.76 5.43
C TYR A 237 -6.10 26.86 4.46
N LYS A 238 -6.83 27.97 4.45
CA LYS A 238 -6.53 29.13 3.61
C LYS A 238 -5.42 29.95 4.26
N ILE A 239 -4.28 30.05 3.57
CA ILE A 239 -3.15 30.88 4.04
C ILE A 239 -3.37 32.35 3.64
N ASP A 240 -3.69 32.58 2.38
CA ASP A 240 -3.89 33.91 1.81
C ASP A 240 -4.92 33.85 0.66
N ARG A 241 -5.17 34.95 -0.05
CA ARG A 241 -6.11 35.04 -1.17
C ARG A 241 -5.85 34.02 -2.28
N TYR A 242 -4.61 33.61 -2.53
CA TYR A 242 -4.27 32.68 -3.61
C TYR A 242 -3.70 31.33 -3.15
N TRP A 243 -3.39 31.18 -1.86
CA TRP A 243 -2.71 30.00 -1.34
C TRP A 243 -3.56 29.24 -0.33
N ASP A 244 -3.64 27.93 -0.52
CA ASP A 244 -4.23 26.98 0.41
C ASP A 244 -3.20 25.93 0.83
N LEU A 245 -3.10 25.67 2.12
CA LEU A 245 -2.44 24.50 2.68
C LEU A 245 -3.47 23.37 2.81
N SER A 246 -3.05 22.13 2.65
CA SER A 246 -3.91 20.97 2.91
C SER A 246 -3.15 19.89 3.62
N LEU A 247 -3.79 19.22 4.56
CA LEU A 247 -3.31 17.97 5.17
C LEU A 247 -4.25 16.85 4.69
N GLU A 248 -3.71 15.76 4.17
CA GLU A 248 -4.47 14.64 3.62
C GLU A 248 -3.98 13.31 4.20
N VAL A 249 -4.92 12.43 4.52
CA VAL A 249 -4.69 10.99 4.76
C VAL A 249 -5.54 10.24 3.76
N GLY A 250 -4.94 9.34 3.00
CA GLY A 250 -5.66 8.57 2.00
C GLY A 250 -5.18 7.14 1.86
N TRP A 251 -6.12 6.24 1.68
CA TRP A 251 -5.94 4.82 1.46
C TRP A 251 -6.02 4.52 -0.03
N ARG A 252 -5.20 3.58 -0.48
CA ARG A 252 -5.22 3.06 -1.85
C ARG A 252 -5.56 1.59 -1.77
N LYS A 253 -6.80 1.28 -2.14
CA LYS A 253 -7.20 -0.10 -2.39
C LYS A 253 -6.60 -0.53 -3.72
N THR A 254 -5.76 -1.56 -3.69
CA THR A 254 -5.28 -2.20 -4.92
C THR A 254 -6.10 -3.47 -5.20
N PHE A 255 -5.74 -4.15 -6.30
CA PHE A 255 -6.35 -5.40 -6.75
C PHE A 255 -5.24 -6.41 -7.07
N THR A 256 -4.14 -6.32 -6.34
CA THR A 256 -2.96 -7.16 -6.49
C THR A 256 -2.40 -7.46 -5.12
N ASP A 257 -1.85 -8.65 -5.00
CA ASP A 257 -1.15 -9.14 -3.82
C ASP A 257 0.36 -9.22 -4.11
N TYR A 258 0.89 -8.26 -4.86
CA TYR A 258 2.26 -8.31 -5.39
C TYR A 258 2.94 -6.94 -5.33
N LEU A 259 2.50 -6.05 -4.43
CA LEU A 259 3.25 -4.82 -4.15
C LEU A 259 4.56 -5.14 -3.43
N ASP A 260 4.60 -6.23 -2.67
CA ASP A 260 5.78 -6.72 -1.96
C ASP A 260 6.45 -7.96 -2.58
N ASP A 261 5.89 -8.49 -3.68
CA ASP A 261 6.34 -9.70 -4.38
C ASP A 261 5.99 -11.03 -3.67
N VAL A 262 4.98 -11.04 -2.78
CA VAL A 262 4.59 -12.21 -1.98
C VAL A 262 3.08 -12.42 -2.03
N SER A 263 2.62 -13.63 -2.37
CA SER A 263 1.18 -13.93 -2.44
C SER A 263 0.82 -15.39 -2.16
N THR A 264 1.61 -16.34 -2.66
CA THR A 264 1.17 -17.75 -2.76
C THR A 264 1.99 -18.69 -1.88
N THR A 265 2.65 -19.67 -2.48
CA THR A 265 3.47 -20.67 -1.83
C THR A 265 4.87 -20.65 -2.40
N TYR A 266 5.83 -21.24 -1.69
CA TYR A 266 7.15 -21.45 -2.27
C TYR A 266 7.06 -22.39 -3.46
N ALA A 267 7.76 -22.04 -4.54
CA ALA A 267 7.99 -22.93 -5.67
C ALA A 267 9.21 -23.84 -5.43
N SER A 268 9.29 -24.96 -6.17
CA SER A 268 10.48 -25.79 -6.18
C SER A 268 11.69 -25.00 -6.67
N LYS A 269 12.77 -24.97 -5.89
CA LYS A 269 14.02 -24.30 -6.29
C LYS A 269 14.60 -24.92 -7.57
N ALA A 270 14.46 -26.23 -7.77
CA ALA A 270 14.88 -26.87 -9.02
C ALA A 270 14.07 -26.36 -10.22
N ASN A 271 12.76 -26.15 -10.07
CA ASN A 271 11.94 -25.63 -11.17
C ASN A 271 12.25 -24.15 -11.44
N ILE A 272 12.47 -23.34 -10.39
CA ILE A 272 12.93 -21.94 -10.53
C ILE A 272 14.24 -21.89 -11.31
N LEU A 273 15.23 -22.71 -10.94
CA LEU A 273 16.55 -22.74 -11.58
C LEU A 273 16.49 -23.15 -13.06
N ASN A 274 15.56 -24.03 -13.43
CA ASN A 274 15.34 -24.45 -14.81
C ASN A 274 14.35 -23.53 -15.57
N GLY A 275 13.79 -22.51 -14.90
CA GLY A 275 12.81 -21.60 -15.46
C GLY A 275 13.40 -20.49 -16.34
N GLY A 276 12.52 -19.74 -16.99
CA GLY A 276 12.86 -18.67 -17.94
C GLY A 276 13.02 -17.26 -17.34
N GLY A 277 13.13 -17.13 -16.01
CA GLY A 277 13.32 -15.83 -15.35
C GLY A 277 14.64 -15.16 -15.71
N GLU A 278 14.76 -13.84 -15.54
CA GLU A 278 15.95 -13.07 -15.94
C GLU A 278 17.24 -13.55 -15.25
N ASN A 279 17.12 -13.99 -14.00
CA ASN A 279 18.23 -14.57 -13.23
C ASN A 279 17.70 -15.67 -12.27
N PRO A 280 17.66 -16.94 -12.73
CA PRO A 280 17.12 -18.05 -11.94
C PRO A 280 17.86 -18.29 -10.60
N THR A 281 19.17 -18.07 -10.57
CA THR A 281 19.99 -18.13 -9.34
C THR A 281 19.51 -17.10 -8.32
N ALA A 282 19.33 -15.84 -8.74
CA ALA A 282 18.83 -14.79 -7.86
C ALA A 282 17.38 -15.04 -7.43
N ALA A 283 16.54 -15.57 -8.32
CA ALA A 283 15.18 -15.95 -8.00
C ALA A 283 15.13 -17.03 -6.91
N ALA A 284 15.97 -18.07 -7.01
CA ALA A 284 16.03 -19.15 -6.03
C ALA A 284 16.57 -18.70 -4.66
N ILE A 285 17.49 -17.74 -4.63
CA ILE A 285 18.02 -17.15 -3.38
C ILE A 285 16.99 -16.21 -2.75
N LEU A 286 16.38 -15.32 -3.53
CA LEU A 286 15.44 -14.33 -3.03
C LEU A 286 14.03 -14.89 -2.78
N SER A 287 13.72 -16.10 -3.27
CA SER A 287 12.46 -16.78 -2.94
C SER A 287 12.38 -17.13 -1.46
N ASP A 288 13.50 -17.49 -0.83
CA ASP A 288 13.60 -17.90 0.56
C ASP A 288 14.91 -17.43 1.19
N ARG A 289 14.80 -16.55 2.19
CA ARG A 289 15.92 -15.98 2.94
C ARG A 289 15.97 -16.46 4.40
N SER A 290 15.24 -17.54 4.71
CA SER A 290 15.12 -18.06 6.07
C SER A 290 16.43 -18.56 6.68
N VAL A 291 17.32 -19.10 5.84
CA VAL A 291 18.64 -19.61 6.25
C VAL A 291 19.53 -18.51 6.83
N GLU A 292 19.34 -17.26 6.40
CA GLU A 292 20.09 -16.10 6.92
C GLU A 292 19.78 -15.83 8.40
N VAL A 293 18.58 -16.19 8.84
CA VAL A 293 18.13 -16.04 10.25
C VAL A 293 18.46 -17.28 11.07
N PHE A 294 18.32 -18.47 10.48
CA PHE A 294 18.53 -19.75 11.17
C PHE A 294 19.60 -20.63 10.51
N PRO A 295 20.87 -20.19 10.43
CA PRO A 295 21.92 -20.96 9.76
C PRO A 295 22.17 -22.33 10.40
N GLY A 296 21.98 -22.46 11.72
CA GLY A 296 22.10 -23.73 12.44
C GLY A 296 20.95 -24.72 12.22
N GLN A 297 19.89 -24.31 11.52
CA GLN A 297 18.73 -25.15 11.17
C GLN A 297 18.65 -25.41 9.65
N ALA A 298 19.65 -24.97 8.90
CA ALA A 298 19.75 -25.18 7.48
C ALA A 298 19.80 -26.69 7.16
N MET A 299 18.99 -27.10 6.19
CA MET A 299 19.00 -28.44 5.63
C MET A 299 19.07 -28.37 4.11
N PRO A 300 19.64 -29.39 3.44
CA PRO A 300 19.67 -29.43 1.99
C PRO A 300 18.26 -29.34 1.41
N ASP A 301 18.12 -28.57 0.35
CA ASP A 301 16.86 -28.50 -0.39
C ASP A 301 16.47 -29.90 -0.93
N PRO A 302 15.25 -30.39 -0.64
CA PRO A 302 14.78 -31.71 -1.07
C PRO A 302 14.78 -31.91 -2.59
N SER A 303 14.77 -30.84 -3.39
CA SER A 303 14.83 -30.92 -4.85
C SER A 303 16.24 -31.14 -5.41
N GLY A 304 17.27 -31.25 -4.54
CA GLY A 304 18.65 -31.57 -4.92
C GLY A 304 19.45 -30.39 -5.44
N THR A 305 18.98 -29.16 -5.23
CA THR A 305 19.70 -27.94 -5.60
C THR A 305 20.85 -27.65 -4.63
N PRO A 306 21.85 -26.81 -5.00
CA PRO A 306 22.93 -26.45 -4.09
C PRO A 306 22.51 -25.52 -2.93
N TYR A 307 21.21 -25.20 -2.81
CA TYR A 307 20.69 -24.30 -1.79
C TYR A 307 20.19 -25.06 -0.56
N ASN A 308 20.23 -24.38 0.58
CA ASN A 308 19.63 -24.87 1.81
C ASN A 308 18.29 -24.18 2.06
N ILE A 309 17.46 -24.83 2.86
CA ILE A 309 16.19 -24.31 3.36
C ILE A 309 16.12 -24.49 4.88
N VAL A 310 15.15 -23.85 5.53
CA VAL A 310 14.78 -24.11 6.93
C VAL A 310 13.45 -24.84 6.97
N ARG A 311 13.27 -25.80 7.89
CA ARG A 311 12.00 -26.55 7.99
C ARG A 311 10.81 -25.60 8.14
N GLY A 312 9.86 -25.68 7.19
CA GLY A 312 8.67 -24.83 7.14
C GLY A 312 8.80 -23.61 6.22
N TYR A 313 9.98 -23.35 5.66
CA TYR A 313 10.27 -22.29 4.69
C TYR A 313 10.98 -22.86 3.46
N GLY A 314 10.84 -22.21 2.31
CA GLY A 314 11.60 -22.55 1.10
C GLY A 314 11.24 -23.87 0.41
N ARG A 315 10.49 -24.76 1.05
CA ARG A 315 10.02 -26.01 0.47
C ARG A 315 8.75 -25.78 -0.35
N GLU A 316 8.70 -26.39 -1.53
CA GLU A 316 7.53 -26.35 -2.42
C GLU A 316 6.21 -26.62 -1.68
N GLY A 317 5.22 -25.75 -1.92
CA GLY A 317 3.89 -25.80 -1.31
C GLY A 317 3.81 -25.30 0.14
N ASN A 318 4.93 -24.94 0.79
CA ASN A 318 4.86 -24.21 2.05
C ASN A 318 4.30 -22.80 1.79
N GLN A 319 3.54 -22.29 2.76
CA GLN A 319 2.94 -20.95 2.65
C GLN A 319 4.04 -19.90 2.54
N ARG A 320 4.00 -19.10 1.46
CA ARG A 320 4.89 -17.95 1.28
C ARG A 320 4.15 -16.65 1.48
N GLY A 321 2.89 -16.53 1.07
CA GLY A 321 2.00 -15.38 1.27
C GLY A 321 0.56 -15.80 1.54
N ASP A 322 -0.38 -14.88 1.47
CA ASP A 322 -1.82 -15.12 1.63
C ASP A 322 -2.68 -14.48 0.52
N THR A 323 -2.99 -15.30 -0.49
CA THR A 323 -3.89 -14.95 -1.62
C THR A 323 -5.28 -14.41 -1.27
N SER A 324 -5.72 -14.48 0.00
CA SER A 324 -7.07 -14.07 0.38
C SER A 324 -7.25 -12.56 0.54
N ASP A 325 -6.16 -11.80 0.66
CA ASP A 325 -6.16 -10.36 0.91
C ASP A 325 -5.23 -9.60 -0.04
N ASP A 326 -5.79 -8.64 -0.80
CA ASP A 326 -4.99 -7.76 -1.65
C ASP A 326 -4.17 -6.75 -0.82
N ASP A 327 -3.06 -6.29 -1.38
CA ASP A 327 -2.19 -5.28 -0.79
C ASP A 327 -2.79 -3.86 -0.79
N TRP A 328 -2.40 -3.07 0.20
CA TRP A 328 -2.80 -1.67 0.36
C TRP A 328 -1.59 -0.78 0.64
N TYR A 329 -1.76 0.51 0.35
CA TYR A 329 -0.86 1.52 0.90
C TYR A 329 -1.60 2.78 1.30
N ILE A 330 -1.07 3.46 2.31
CA ILE A 330 -1.60 4.73 2.83
C ILE A 330 -0.64 5.84 2.47
N THR A 331 -1.18 6.98 2.06
CA THR A 331 -0.45 8.24 1.92
C THR A 331 -0.92 9.23 2.98
N THR A 332 0.00 9.86 3.68
CA THR A 332 -0.28 11.00 4.56
C THR A 332 0.60 12.16 4.13
N GLY A 333 0.05 13.34 3.84
CA GLY A 333 0.86 14.40 3.27
C GLY A 333 0.28 15.80 3.43
N ILE A 334 1.15 16.77 3.17
CA ILE A 334 0.83 18.18 3.11
C ILE A 334 0.88 18.64 1.65
N SER A 335 -0.09 19.42 1.22
CA SER A 335 -0.14 20.01 -0.11
C SER A 335 -0.24 21.53 -0.03
N LEU A 336 0.62 22.22 -0.76
CA LEU A 336 0.53 23.66 -0.97
C LEU A 336 -0.11 23.91 -2.34
N ASN A 337 -1.20 24.66 -2.38
CA ASN A 337 -2.03 24.85 -3.57
C ASN A 337 -2.13 26.33 -3.92
N TYR A 338 -1.84 26.66 -5.18
CA TYR A 338 -1.99 27.98 -5.76
C TYR A 338 -3.26 28.04 -6.61
N ILE A 339 -4.13 29.01 -6.32
CA ILE A 339 -5.39 29.23 -7.03
C ILE A 339 -5.12 30.02 -8.32
N LEU A 340 -5.58 29.47 -9.44
CA LEU A 340 -5.57 30.12 -10.74
C LEU A 340 -6.78 31.05 -10.83
N ALA A 341 -6.52 32.36 -10.77
CA ALA A 341 -7.57 33.36 -10.83
C ALA A 341 -8.39 33.25 -12.13
N PRO A 342 -9.73 33.12 -12.06
CA PRO A 342 -10.56 33.08 -13.26
C PRO A 342 -10.48 34.44 -13.98
N ARG A 343 -10.17 34.43 -15.27
CA ARG A 343 -10.17 35.65 -16.11
C ARG A 343 -11.60 36.16 -16.27
N VAL A 344 -11.95 37.24 -15.57
CA VAL A 344 -13.23 37.93 -15.76
C VAL A 344 -13.08 38.87 -16.96
N ARG A 345 -13.68 38.53 -18.11
CA ARG A 345 -13.90 39.52 -19.18
C ARG A 345 -15.00 40.47 -18.72
N SER A 346 -14.62 41.70 -18.39
CA SER A 346 -15.57 42.79 -18.17
C SER A 346 -16.31 43.08 -19.49
N PRO A 347 -17.64 43.31 -19.48
CA PRO A 347 -18.32 43.86 -20.63
C PRO A 347 -17.65 45.19 -21.01
N LYS A 348 -17.26 45.36 -22.28
CA LYS A 348 -16.95 46.70 -22.79
C LYS A 348 -18.29 47.41 -22.94
N PHE A 349 -18.57 48.37 -22.06
CA PHE A 349 -19.64 49.33 -22.35
C PHE A 349 -19.20 50.09 -23.61
N ARG A 350 -20.04 50.02 -24.65
CA ARG A 350 -19.84 50.70 -25.93
C ARG A 350 -20.72 51.94 -25.95
#